data_AF-A0AAD5R5U6-F1
#
_entry.id   AF-A0AAD5R5U6-F1
#
_cell.length_a   1.000
_cell.length_b   1.000
_cell.length_c   1.000
_cell.angle_alpha   90.00
_cell.angle_beta   90.00
_cell.angle_gamma   90.00
#
_symmetry.space_group_name_H-M   'P 1'
#
loop_
_entity.id
_entity.type
_entity.pdbx_description
1 polymer ?
#
loop_
_entity_poly.entity_id
_entity_poly.type
_entity_poly.pdbx_seq_one_letter_code
_entity_poly.pdbx_strand_id
1 'polypeptide(L)' 'MPCMLNNGMHVLSIPKEHLSVSGTLTTTNIIMANWSRDMWQGVVNRVVRALVSGPFGSHFISAVATVS' A
#
# COMPACT_ATOMS: atom_id res chain seq x y z
N MET A 1 -22.40 -35.24 -2.62
CA MET A 1 -22.31 -34.24 -3.72
C MET A 1 -21.44 -33.10 -3.22
N PRO A 2 -20.18 -32.97 -3.66
CA PRO A 2 -19.33 -31.86 -3.24
C PRO A 2 -19.72 -30.59 -4.01
N CYS A 3 -19.66 -29.45 -3.32
CA CYS A 3 -19.91 -28.13 -3.89
C CYS A 3 -18.90 -27.83 -5.01
N MET A 4 -19.38 -27.72 -6.25
CA MET A 4 -18.58 -27.19 -7.36
C MET A 4 -18.55 -25.67 -7.21
N LEU A 5 -17.51 -25.13 -6.59
CA LEU A 5 -17.14 -23.74 -6.78
C LEU A 5 -16.75 -23.60 -8.26
N ASN A 6 -17.48 -22.75 -8.97
CA ASN A 6 -17.22 -22.36 -10.34
C ASN A 6 -15.77 -21.84 -10.46
N ASN A 7 -14.86 -22.70 -10.94
CA ASN A 7 -13.41 -22.51 -10.93
C ASN A 7 -12.91 -21.52 -11.99
N GLY A 8 -13.18 -20.22 -11.81
CA GLY A 8 -12.25 -19.21 -12.31
C GLY A 8 -12.76 -18.18 -13.33
N MET A 9 -14.06 -18.02 -13.54
CA MET A 9 -14.56 -17.03 -14.53
C MET A 9 -14.50 -15.56 -14.12
N HIS A 10 -14.01 -15.22 -12.92
CA HIS A 10 -13.81 -13.82 -12.49
C HIS A 10 -12.41 -13.55 -11.91
N VAL A 11 -11.42 -14.40 -12.20
CA VAL A 11 -10.02 -14.14 -11.83
C VAL A 11 -9.33 -13.42 -12.98
N LEU A 12 -9.92 -12.32 -13.45
CA LEU A 12 -9.17 -11.39 -14.30
C LEU A 12 -8.12 -10.72 -13.40
N SER A 13 -6.88 -10.65 -13.87
CA SER A 13 -5.81 -9.95 -13.17
C SER A 13 -6.26 -8.54 -12.84
N ILE A 14 -6.25 -8.17 -11.55
CA ILE A 14 -6.62 -6.83 -11.12
C ILE A 14 -5.67 -5.84 -11.82
N PRO A 15 -6.20 -4.87 -12.60
CA PRO A 15 -5.36 -3.89 -13.27
C PRO A 15 -4.46 -3.13 -12.29
N LYS A 16 -3.24 -2.80 -12.69
CA LYS A 16 -2.20 -2.25 -11.79
C LYS A 16 -2.61 -0.92 -11.17
N GLU A 17 -3.40 -0.14 -11.89
CA GLU A 17 -4.00 1.12 -11.45
C GLU A 17 -4.89 0.97 -10.21
N HIS A 18 -5.51 -0.20 -9.99
CA HIS A 18 -6.29 -0.48 -8.79
C HIS A 18 -5.45 -1.05 -7.64
N LEU A 19 -4.19 -1.40 -7.90
CA LEU A 19 -3.24 -1.92 -6.90
C LEU A 19 -2.26 -0.86 -6.41
N SER A 20 -2.32 0.34 -6.99
CA SER A 20 -1.38 1.44 -6.76
C SER A 20 -2.13 2.66 -6.25
N VAL A 21 -1.69 3.20 -5.12
CA VAL A 21 -2.11 4.52 -4.62
C VAL A 21 -0.89 5.41 -4.59
N SER A 22 -0.97 6.58 -5.22
CA SER A 22 0.05 7.61 -5.20
C SER A 22 -0.49 8.91 -4.64
N GLY A 23 0.40 9.76 -4.14
CA GLY A 23 0.04 11.05 -3.57
C GLY A 23 1.27 11.89 -3.25
N THR A 24 1.04 13.14 -2.88
CA THR A 24 2.11 14.09 -2.53
C THR A 24 1.99 14.45 -1.05
N LEU A 25 3.07 14.25 -0.30
CA LEU A 25 3.19 14.72 1.07
C LEU A 25 3.88 16.08 1.06
N THR A 26 3.21 17.09 1.60
CA THR A 26 3.79 18.42 1.81
C THR A 26 4.07 18.63 3.29
N THR A 27 5.19 19.28 3.60
CA THR A 27 5.56 19.63 4.97
C THR A 27 6.01 21.07 5.04
N THR A 28 5.66 21.74 6.13
CA THR A 28 6.16 23.07 6.48
C THR A 28 7.35 23.00 7.42
N ASN A 29 7.69 21.80 7.92
CA ASN A 29 8.81 21.59 8.81
C ASN A 29 10.12 21.57 8.02
N ILE A 30 10.96 22.58 8.23
CA ILE A 30 12.24 22.75 7.50
C ILE A 30 13.22 21.58 7.73
N ILE A 31 13.16 20.90 8.88
CA ILE A 31 14.02 19.75 9.16
C ILE A 31 13.60 18.59 8.27
N MET A 32 12.29 18.29 8.21
CA MET A 32 11.76 17.22 7.37
C MET A 32 11.91 17.52 5.87
N ALA A 33 11.84 18.78 5.47
CA ALA A 33 12.10 19.18 4.08
C ALA A 33 13.52 18.84 3.62
N ASN A 34 14.49 18.83 4.55
CA ASN A 34 15.89 18.48 4.29
C ASN A 34 16.21 16.99 4.52
N TRP A 35 15.21 16.16 4.81
CA TRP A 35 15.42 14.73 4.99
C TRP A 35 15.79 14.04 3.68
N SER A 36 16.70 13.07 3.78
CA SER A 36 17.03 12.21 2.65
C SER A 36 15.84 11.31 2.28
N ARG A 37 15.90 10.71 1.08
CA ARG A 37 14.89 9.74 0.63
C ARG A 37 14.73 8.58 1.62
N ASP A 38 15.82 8.09 2.21
CA ASP A 38 15.78 6.97 3.16
C ASP A 38 15.05 7.34 4.46
N MET A 39 15.21 8.58 4.93
CA MET A 39 14.47 9.08 6.10
C MET A 39 12.97 9.16 5.80
N TRP A 40 12.59 9.69 4.63
CA TRP A 40 11.20 9.70 4.16
C TRP A 40 10.63 8.29 3.97
N GLN A 41 11.43 7.36 3.45
CA GLN A 41 11.05 5.95 3.32
C GLN A 41 10.68 5.35 4.69
N GLY A 42 11.39 5.73 5.76
CA GLY A 42 11.05 5.37 7.13
C GLY A 42 9.65 5.82 7.57
N VAL A 43 9.22 7.02 7.17
CA VAL A 43 7.86 7.54 7.44
C VAL A 43 6.82 6.73 6.69
N VAL A 44 7.01 6.53 5.38
CA VAL A 44 6.02 5.81 4.56
C VAL A 44 5.93 4.33 4.97
N ASN A 45 7.02 3.71 5.41
CA ASN A 45 7.00 2.36 5.99
C ASN A 45 6.16 2.26 7.28
N ARG A 46 6.00 3.36 8.03
CA ARG A 46 5.07 3.38 9.17
C ARG A 46 3.62 3.37 8.71
N VAL A 47 3.30 4.02 7.59
CA VAL A 47 1.97 3.97 6.98
C VAL A 47 1.61 2.54 6.56
N VAL A 48 2.54 1.83 5.91
CA VAL A 48 2.35 0.40 5.57
C VAL A 48 2.09 -0.43 6.83
N ARG A 49 2.85 -0.23 7.90
CA ARG A 49 2.62 -0.93 9.18
C ARG A 49 1.26 -0.61 9.78
N ALA A 50 0.83 0.66 9.74
CA ALA A 50 -0.48 1.08 10.23
C ALA A 50 -1.63 0.45 9.41
N LEU A 51 -1.45 0.30 8.10
CA LEU A 51 -2.40 -0.41 7.23
C LEU A 51 -2.51 -1.89 7.64
N VAL A 52 -1.38 -2.56 7.89
CA VAL A 52 -1.36 -3.98 8.29
C VAL A 52 -1.98 -4.18 9.67
N SER A 53 -1.70 -3.31 10.65
CA SER A 53 -2.25 -3.44 12.01
C SER A 53 -3.68 -2.91 12.15
N GLY A 54 -4.18 -2.20 11.15
CA GLY A 54 -5.45 -1.48 11.20
C GLY A 54 -6.64 -2.31 10.68
N PRO A 55 -7.84 -1.70 10.62
CA PRO A 55 -9.05 -2.36 10.10
C PRO A 55 -8.91 -2.76 8.62
N PHE A 56 -7.93 -2.21 7.92
CA PHE A 56 -7.64 -2.51 6.52
C PHE A 56 -6.67 -3.68 6.31
N GLY A 57 -6.10 -4.26 7.36
CA GLY A 57 -5.05 -5.29 7.23
C GLY A 57 -5.51 -6.55 6.50
N SER A 58 -6.78 -6.91 6.60
CA SER A 58 -7.38 -8.06 5.88
C SER A 58 -7.69 -7.78 4.41
N HIS A 59 -7.64 -6.51 3.97
CA HIS A 59 -7.94 -6.13 2.59
C HIS A 59 -6.73 -6.25 1.66
N PHE A 60 -5.53 -6.47 2.20
CA PHE A 60 -4.29 -6.54 1.44
C PHE A 60 -3.52 -7.80 1.82
N ILE A 61 -3.05 -8.55 0.81
CA ILE A 61 -2.14 -9.69 1.02
C ILE A 61 -0.73 -9.18 1.36
N SER A 62 -0.29 -8.14 0.65
CA SER A 62 0.97 -7.45 0.89
C SER A 62 0.89 -6.01 0.39
N ALA A 63 1.69 -5.14 0.98
CA ALA A 63 1.81 -3.74 0.57
C ALA A 63 3.27 -3.30 0.64
N VAL A 64 3.70 -2.55 -0.36
CA VAL A 64 5.00 -1.89 -0.40
C VAL A 64 4.75 -0.43 -0.73
N ALA A 65 5.47 0.45 -0.06
CA ALA A 65 5.41 1.87 -0.36
C ALA A 65 6.81 2.39 -0.68
N THR A 66 6.90 3.36 -1.57
CA THR A 66 8.15 3.92 -2.06
C THR A 66 8.08 5.44 -2.11
N VAL A 67 9.24 6.08 -1.96
CA VAL A 67 9.41 7.51 -2.20
C VAL A 67 10.10 7.68 -3.55
N SER A 68 9.48 8.45 -4.45
CA SER A 68 9.90 8.63 -5.86
C SER A 68 10.41 10.03 -6.15
#